data_AF-A0A9P0Z2C0-F1
#
_entry.id   AF-A0A9P0Z2C0-F1
#
_cell.length_a   1.000
_cell.length_b   1.000
_cell.length_c   1.000
_cell.angle_alpha   90.00
_cell.angle_beta   90.00
_cell.angle_gamma   90.00
#
_symmetry.space_group_name_H-M   'P 1'
#
loop_
_entity.id
_entity.type
_entity.pdbx_description
1 polymer ?
#
loop_
_entity_poly.entity_id
_entity_poly.type
_entity_poly.pdbx_seq_one_letter_code
_entity_poly.pdbx_strand_id
1 'polypeptide(L)'
;MAAETVECHISFPNFPGGSETFEAAAKFCYGVKIDLSASNVASLRCAGEYLAMTEEYAEENLISKTERFFAQTVQSSIKDSIKILSSCEKLLPLAETLGIVQRCIDAIAANASSADSSLFGWPVSDGAANRKGIVNRSFWNGVEANTHGKGVSRDRETEDSWYEELGHLRLPLFKRLILAMKGQRLNPEVIENCLICYAQRYIPGLSRSNRKPSSSSIPDENEQREILETIVANLPADKSSRASSTTRVLFGLLRAANILEASENCRSGLERKIGSQLEQATLDDLLLPSFSHQNETLYDVDCVERILGHFLSGLEDQSANGGVEGDEDTNSSRSTSVMLVGKLIDGYLSEISVDSNLKPEKFCKLAVSLPDQARLLEDGLYRAVDVYLKAHPWISEAERERICGVMDYQKLTLEACTHAAQNDRLPLRAIVQVLFFEQRQLRHAIAGTLLAAQLPQLEIGGEGEDDEEAAESPAQGASCTWRAAVRENEVLRLDMDSMRTRVQELERECSTMKRAFNKAVGRGGDGGGEQGGGWRKRFGCKFKAQICDSHEPTVAEARKGRSRRHQ
;
A
#
# COMPACT_ATOMS: atom_id res chain seq x y z
N MET A 1 15.91 -78.16 -35.66
CA MET A 1 14.75 -77.28 -35.39
C MET A 1 15.23 -76.22 -34.42
N ALA A 2 15.55 -75.02 -34.92
CA ALA A 2 15.77 -73.87 -34.05
C ALA A 2 14.40 -73.43 -33.54
N ALA A 3 14.22 -73.37 -32.22
CA ALA A 3 13.04 -72.80 -31.63
C ALA A 3 13.05 -71.30 -31.92
N GLU A 4 12.10 -70.81 -32.72
CA GLU A 4 11.81 -69.38 -32.83
C GLU A 4 11.39 -68.90 -31.45
N THR A 5 12.27 -68.17 -30.78
CA THR A 5 11.92 -67.41 -29.57
C THR A 5 10.95 -66.33 -30.01
N VAL A 6 9.67 -66.54 -29.74
CA VAL A 6 8.63 -65.52 -29.94
C VAL A 6 8.92 -64.39 -28.96
N GLU A 7 9.47 -63.28 -29.47
CA GLU A 7 9.65 -62.07 -28.67
C GLU A 7 8.27 -61.48 -28.36
N CYS A 8 7.80 -61.68 -27.13
CA CYS A 8 6.58 -61.04 -26.63
C CYS A 8 6.86 -59.56 -26.38
N HIS A 9 6.55 -58.72 -27.35
CA HIS A 9 6.65 -57.28 -27.24
C HIS A 9 5.31 -56.68 -26.76
N ILE A 10 5.27 -56.16 -25.54
CA ILE A 10 4.13 -55.42 -24.99
C ILE A 10 4.44 -53.92 -25.04
N SER A 11 3.56 -53.14 -25.66
CA SER A 11 3.71 -51.69 -25.79
C SER A 11 2.64 -50.95 -24.99
N PHE A 12 3.05 -49.90 -24.27
CA PHE A 12 2.17 -48.99 -23.54
C PHE A 12 2.28 -47.56 -24.10
N PRO A 13 1.65 -47.26 -25.26
CA PRO A 13 1.88 -46.01 -25.98
C PRO A 13 1.38 -44.74 -25.28
N ASN A 14 0.63 -44.83 -24.17
CA ASN A 14 0.14 -43.68 -23.40
C ASN A 14 0.11 -43.99 -21.89
N PHE A 15 1.19 -44.54 -21.34
CA PHE A 15 1.23 -44.87 -19.92
C PHE A 15 1.08 -43.60 -19.05
N PRO A 16 0.17 -43.58 -18.05
CA PRO A 16 -0.07 -42.40 -17.23
C PRO A 16 1.20 -41.98 -16.48
N GLY A 17 1.57 -40.71 -16.62
CA GLY A 17 2.81 -40.17 -16.02
C GLY A 17 4.10 -40.58 -16.74
N GLY A 18 4.00 -41.21 -17.92
CA GLY A 18 5.13 -41.52 -18.79
C GLY A 18 6.05 -42.64 -18.30
N SER A 19 7.22 -42.75 -18.93
CA SER A 19 8.19 -43.82 -18.69
C SER A 19 8.73 -43.84 -17.26
N GLU A 20 8.93 -42.68 -16.64
CA GLU A 20 9.40 -42.57 -15.25
C GLU A 20 8.41 -43.19 -14.26
N THR A 21 7.11 -42.95 -14.48
CA THR A 21 6.06 -43.53 -13.65
C THR A 21 5.94 -45.04 -13.87
N PHE A 22 6.09 -45.51 -15.11
CA PHE A 22 6.14 -46.94 -15.41
C PHE A 22 7.35 -47.61 -14.74
N GLU A 23 8.54 -47.01 -14.82
CA GLU A 23 9.73 -47.54 -14.16
C GLU A 23 9.52 -47.66 -12.66
N ALA A 24 8.92 -46.64 -12.03
CA ALA A 24 8.57 -46.69 -10.62
C ALA A 24 7.56 -47.82 -10.34
N ALA A 25 6.46 -47.93 -11.08
CA ALA A 25 5.48 -49.00 -10.91
C ALA A 25 6.10 -50.40 -11.13
N ALA A 26 7.00 -50.56 -12.10
CA ALA A 26 7.72 -51.81 -12.33
C ALA A 26 8.66 -52.14 -11.16
N LYS A 27 9.43 -51.16 -10.68
CA LYS A 27 10.27 -51.29 -9.48
C LYS A 27 9.44 -51.75 -8.28
N PHE A 28 8.21 -51.24 -8.12
CA PHE A 28 7.28 -51.70 -7.09
C PHE A 28 7.03 -53.21 -7.19
N CYS A 29 6.69 -53.69 -8.40
CA CYS A 29 6.38 -55.10 -8.66
C CYS A 29 7.56 -56.02 -8.34
N TYR A 30 8.80 -55.53 -8.48
CA TYR A 30 10.02 -56.25 -8.12
C TYR A 30 10.44 -56.09 -6.65
N GLY A 31 9.58 -55.50 -5.81
CA GLY A 31 9.83 -55.34 -4.37
C GLY A 31 10.79 -54.20 -4.01
N VAL A 32 11.10 -53.31 -4.96
CA VAL A 32 11.92 -52.12 -4.68
C VAL A 32 11.07 -51.08 -3.97
N LYS A 33 11.59 -50.51 -2.89
CA LYS A 33 10.91 -49.44 -2.15
C LYS A 33 10.83 -48.17 -3.02
N ILE A 34 9.64 -47.59 -3.08
CA ILE A 34 9.36 -46.34 -3.80
C ILE A 34 9.08 -45.25 -2.79
N ASP A 35 9.70 -44.09 -3.02
CA ASP A 35 9.45 -42.88 -2.25
C ASP A 35 8.27 -42.12 -2.86
N LEU A 36 7.20 -41.96 -2.07
CA LEU A 36 6.02 -41.20 -2.46
C LEU A 36 6.22 -39.72 -2.11
N SER A 37 5.82 -38.85 -3.03
CA SER A 37 5.90 -37.41 -2.91
C SER A 37 4.69 -36.73 -3.54
N ALA A 38 4.48 -35.45 -3.24
CA ALA A 38 3.40 -34.64 -3.82
C ALA A 38 3.47 -34.56 -5.37
N SER A 39 4.66 -34.69 -5.95
CA SER A 39 4.84 -34.61 -7.41
C SER A 39 4.61 -35.93 -8.15
N ASN A 40 4.70 -37.08 -7.46
CA ASN A 40 4.60 -38.40 -8.10
C ASN A 40 3.36 -39.20 -7.72
N VAL A 41 2.69 -38.88 -6.60
CA VAL A 41 1.58 -39.69 -6.07
C VAL A 41 0.41 -39.80 -7.06
N ALA A 42 0.02 -38.72 -7.73
CA ALA A 42 -1.07 -38.75 -8.69
C ALA A 42 -0.75 -39.66 -9.89
N SER A 43 0.49 -39.56 -10.41
CA SER A 43 0.96 -40.41 -11.51
C SER A 43 0.98 -41.88 -11.11
N LEU A 44 1.50 -42.21 -9.93
CA LEU A 44 1.54 -43.58 -9.42
C LEU A 44 0.15 -44.14 -9.12
N ARG A 45 -0.77 -43.32 -8.61
CA ARG A 45 -2.18 -43.71 -8.41
C ARG A 45 -2.88 -44.03 -9.73
N CYS A 46 -2.62 -43.24 -10.77
CA CYS A 46 -3.12 -43.47 -12.13
C CYS A 46 -2.48 -44.70 -12.78
N ALA A 47 -1.17 -44.91 -12.58
CA ALA A 47 -0.46 -46.09 -13.05
C ALA A 47 -0.94 -47.37 -12.40
N GLY A 48 -1.18 -47.33 -11.08
CA GLY A 48 -1.79 -48.44 -10.34
C GLY A 48 -3.15 -48.80 -10.89
N GLU A 49 -3.99 -47.81 -11.20
CA GLU A 49 -5.29 -48.04 -11.86
C GLU A 49 -5.11 -48.70 -13.24
N TYR A 50 -4.23 -48.14 -14.08
CA TYR A 50 -4.00 -48.62 -15.44
C TYR A 50 -3.49 -50.06 -15.48
N LEU A 51 -2.64 -50.43 -14.51
CA LEU A 51 -2.07 -51.78 -14.38
C LEU A 51 -2.93 -52.72 -13.51
N ALA A 52 -4.09 -52.26 -13.04
CA ALA A 52 -4.96 -53.00 -12.12
C ALA A 52 -4.22 -53.53 -10.87
N MET A 53 -3.33 -52.71 -10.30
CA MET A 53 -2.53 -53.02 -9.10
C MET A 53 -3.36 -52.90 -7.82
N THR A 54 -4.37 -53.76 -7.70
CA THR A 54 -5.35 -53.81 -6.61
C THR A 54 -4.93 -54.76 -5.50
N GLU A 55 -5.61 -54.66 -4.35
CA GLU A 55 -5.43 -55.58 -3.23
C GLU A 55 -5.84 -57.03 -3.54
N GLU A 56 -6.52 -57.27 -4.67
CA GLU A 56 -6.88 -58.63 -5.11
C GLU A 56 -5.64 -59.47 -5.45
N TYR A 57 -4.53 -58.81 -5.82
CA TYR A 57 -3.30 -59.47 -6.24
C TYR A 57 -2.23 -59.53 -5.14
N ALA A 58 -2.16 -58.52 -4.27
CA ALA A 58 -1.20 -58.44 -3.17
C ALA A 58 -1.68 -57.46 -2.10
N GLU A 59 -1.37 -57.72 -0.83
CA GLU A 59 -1.62 -56.78 0.26
C GLU A 59 -0.72 -55.54 0.15
N GLU A 60 -1.26 -54.36 0.50
CA GLU A 60 -0.60 -53.06 0.40
C GLU A 60 -0.10 -52.73 -1.02
N ASN A 61 -0.91 -53.06 -2.03
CA ASN A 61 -0.57 -52.81 -3.42
C ASN A 61 -0.52 -51.30 -3.73
N LEU A 62 0.00 -50.97 -4.91
CA LEU A 62 0.32 -49.60 -5.29
C LEU A 62 -0.87 -48.65 -5.17
N ILE A 63 -2.09 -49.09 -5.53
CA ILE A 63 -3.31 -48.28 -5.38
C ILE A 63 -3.53 -47.89 -3.91
N SER A 64 -3.62 -48.85 -2.99
CA SER A 64 -3.90 -48.55 -1.57
C SER A 64 -2.78 -47.73 -0.92
N LYS A 65 -1.53 -47.98 -1.32
CA LYS A 65 -0.37 -47.26 -0.79
C LYS A 65 -0.36 -45.79 -1.23
N THR A 66 -0.63 -45.54 -2.52
CA THR A 66 -0.75 -44.18 -3.05
C THR A 66 -1.98 -43.46 -2.51
N GLU A 67 -3.10 -44.15 -2.37
CA GLU A 67 -4.35 -43.60 -1.83
C GLU A 67 -4.21 -43.16 -0.36
N ARG A 68 -3.55 -43.98 0.47
CA ARG A 68 -3.27 -43.65 1.87
C ARG A 68 -2.36 -42.43 2.00
N PHE A 69 -1.29 -42.38 1.21
CA PHE A 69 -0.38 -41.23 1.19
C PHE A 69 -1.11 -39.97 0.71
N PHE A 70 -1.86 -40.07 -0.39
CA PHE A 70 -2.66 -38.96 -0.93
C PHE A 70 -3.62 -38.37 0.11
N ALA A 71 -4.40 -39.22 0.79
CA ALA A 71 -5.34 -38.77 1.82
C ALA A 71 -4.64 -38.04 2.97
N GLN A 72 -3.47 -38.50 3.39
CA GLN A 72 -2.68 -37.87 4.47
C GLN A 72 -2.07 -36.53 4.02
N THR A 73 -1.47 -36.48 2.82
CA THR A 73 -0.79 -35.28 2.31
C THR A 73 -1.78 -34.15 2.02
N VAL A 74 -2.92 -34.47 1.41
CA VAL A 74 -3.91 -33.47 1.00
C VAL A 74 -4.59 -32.81 2.20
N GLN A 75 -4.75 -33.53 3.32
CA GLN A 75 -5.31 -32.98 4.55
C GLN A 75 -4.31 -32.11 5.33
N SER A 76 -3.01 -32.36 5.20
CA SER A 76 -1.99 -31.74 6.07
C SER A 76 -1.30 -30.52 5.46
N SER A 77 -1.31 -30.36 4.13
CA SER A 77 -0.51 -29.34 3.45
C SER A 77 -1.22 -28.76 2.22
N ILE A 78 -1.50 -27.45 2.27
CA ILE A 78 -2.03 -26.71 1.11
C ILE A 78 -1.01 -26.71 -0.04
N LYS A 79 0.27 -26.50 0.27
CA LYS A 79 1.36 -26.45 -0.72
C LYS A 79 1.46 -27.77 -1.48
N ASP A 80 1.42 -28.90 -0.77
CA ASP A 80 1.51 -30.21 -1.41
C ASP A 80 0.25 -30.55 -2.18
N SER A 81 -0.93 -30.14 -1.71
CA SER A 81 -2.18 -30.26 -2.45
C SER A 81 -2.13 -29.52 -3.79
N ILE A 82 -1.55 -28.31 -3.82
CA ILE A 82 -1.36 -27.53 -5.05
C ILE A 82 -0.36 -28.22 -6.00
N LYS A 83 0.72 -28.79 -5.46
CA LYS A 83 1.70 -29.56 -6.25
C LYS A 83 1.11 -30.84 -6.85
N ILE A 84 0.27 -31.55 -6.10
CA ILE A 84 -0.44 -32.72 -6.62
C ILE A 84 -1.40 -32.27 -7.72
N LEU A 85 -2.16 -31.19 -7.49
CA LEU A 85 -3.11 -30.64 -8.44
C LEU A 85 -2.43 -30.22 -9.76
N SER A 86 -1.26 -29.57 -9.72
CA SER A 86 -0.51 -29.20 -10.92
C SER A 86 0.04 -30.41 -11.68
N SER A 87 0.44 -31.48 -10.97
CA SER A 87 0.88 -32.74 -11.60
C SER A 87 -0.25 -33.46 -12.36
N CYS A 88 -1.50 -33.28 -11.93
CA CYS A 88 -2.66 -33.92 -12.55
C CYS A 88 -2.91 -33.47 -13.99
N GLU A 89 -2.40 -32.32 -14.41
CA GLU A 89 -2.59 -31.78 -15.76
C GLU A 89 -2.12 -32.76 -16.86
N LYS A 90 -1.02 -33.47 -16.62
CA LYS A 90 -0.47 -34.47 -17.56
C LYS A 90 -1.22 -35.82 -17.52
N LEU A 91 -2.13 -35.97 -16.56
CA LEU A 91 -2.83 -37.22 -16.25
C LEU A 91 -4.33 -37.16 -16.59
N LEU A 92 -4.80 -36.03 -17.11
CA LEU A 92 -6.19 -35.89 -17.56
C LEU A 92 -6.42 -36.75 -18.82
N PRO A 93 -7.58 -37.43 -18.93
CA PRO A 93 -8.75 -37.36 -18.04
C PRO A 93 -8.73 -38.34 -16.86
N LEU A 94 -7.77 -39.27 -16.79
CA LEU A 94 -7.77 -40.36 -15.79
C LEU A 94 -7.76 -39.86 -14.35
N ALA A 95 -6.97 -38.82 -14.05
CA ALA A 95 -6.94 -38.21 -12.72
C ALA A 95 -8.29 -37.58 -12.30
N GLU A 96 -9.10 -37.14 -13.27
CA GLU A 96 -10.45 -36.62 -13.01
C GLU A 96 -11.41 -37.76 -12.69
N THR A 97 -11.37 -38.85 -13.47
CA THR A 97 -12.19 -40.06 -13.22
C THR A 97 -11.91 -40.68 -11.85
N LEU A 98 -10.66 -40.64 -11.41
CA LEU A 98 -10.24 -41.10 -10.08
C LEU A 98 -10.53 -40.11 -8.94
N GLY A 99 -11.13 -38.96 -9.24
CA GLY A 99 -11.48 -37.93 -8.26
C GLY A 99 -10.28 -37.30 -7.56
N ILE A 100 -9.07 -37.39 -8.13
CA ILE A 100 -7.85 -36.82 -7.52
C ILE A 100 -7.94 -35.29 -7.55
N VAL A 101 -8.31 -34.74 -8.71
CA VAL A 101 -8.40 -33.30 -8.96
C VAL A 101 -9.39 -32.63 -8.01
N GLN A 102 -10.62 -33.16 -7.93
CA GLN A 102 -11.68 -32.60 -7.09
C GLN A 102 -11.31 -32.66 -5.61
N ARG A 103 -10.73 -33.77 -5.14
CA ARG A 103 -10.31 -33.92 -3.74
C ARG A 103 -9.19 -32.95 -3.35
N CYS A 104 -8.24 -32.66 -4.26
CA CYS A 104 -7.24 -31.62 -4.03
C CYS A 104 -7.89 -30.24 -3.91
N ILE A 105 -8.81 -29.89 -4.81
CA ILE A 105 -9.50 -28.59 -4.79
C ILE A 105 -10.30 -28.41 -3.49
N ASP A 106 -11.09 -29.41 -3.12
CA ASP A 106 -11.92 -29.38 -1.92
C ASP A 106 -11.08 -29.25 -0.66
N ALA A 107 -9.95 -29.95 -0.60
CA ALA A 107 -9.03 -29.87 0.53
C ALA A 107 -8.28 -28.55 0.62
N ILE A 108 -7.84 -27.97 -0.51
CA ILE A 108 -7.24 -26.63 -0.51
C ILE A 108 -8.24 -25.61 0.02
N ALA A 109 -9.49 -25.65 -0.45
CA ALA A 109 -10.53 -24.75 0.02
C ALA A 109 -10.87 -24.96 1.51
N ALA A 110 -10.96 -26.21 1.96
CA ALA A 110 -11.24 -26.54 3.36
C ALA A 110 -10.09 -26.10 4.30
N ASN A 111 -8.85 -26.36 3.91
CA ASN A 111 -7.67 -25.99 4.69
C ASN A 111 -7.47 -24.47 4.72
N ALA A 112 -7.70 -23.78 3.59
CA ALA A 112 -7.68 -22.31 3.54
C ALA A 112 -8.74 -21.70 4.48
N SER A 113 -9.88 -22.36 4.66
CA SER A 113 -10.94 -21.91 5.56
C SER A 113 -10.53 -22.06 7.02
N SER A 114 -9.81 -23.15 7.35
CA SER A 114 -9.30 -23.38 8.71
C SER A 114 -8.12 -22.49 9.08
N ALA A 115 -7.35 -22.04 8.08
CA ALA A 115 -6.20 -21.15 8.25
C ALA A 115 -6.61 -19.67 8.44
N ASP A 116 -7.88 -19.33 8.24
CA ASP A 116 -8.42 -18.00 8.47
C ASP A 116 -8.41 -17.68 9.98
N SER A 117 -7.26 -17.20 10.46
CA SER A 117 -7.02 -16.74 11.82
C SER A 117 -7.86 -15.51 12.22
N SER A 118 -8.76 -15.02 11.36
CA SER A 118 -9.74 -13.99 11.76
C SER A 118 -10.84 -14.53 12.68
N LEU A 119 -11.06 -15.86 12.74
CA LEU A 119 -12.09 -16.48 13.60
C LEU A 119 -11.60 -16.95 14.97
N PHE A 120 -10.29 -17.14 15.14
CA PHE A 120 -9.70 -17.49 16.45
C PHE A 120 -8.62 -16.47 16.80
N GLY A 121 -8.98 -15.47 17.61
CA GLY A 121 -8.10 -14.41 18.11
C GLY A 121 -6.99 -14.87 19.07
N TRP A 122 -6.54 -16.13 18.98
CA TRP A 122 -5.45 -16.69 19.76
C TRP A 122 -4.73 -17.76 18.94
N PRO A 123 -3.39 -17.66 18.75
CA PRO A 123 -2.61 -18.81 18.31
C PRO A 123 -2.67 -19.85 19.44
N VAL A 124 -3.49 -20.88 19.29
CA VAL A 124 -3.40 -22.09 20.11
C VAL A 124 -2.19 -22.85 19.60
N SER A 125 -1.04 -22.58 20.21
CA SER A 125 0.14 -23.41 20.04
C SER A 125 -0.13 -24.75 20.72
N ASP A 126 -0.40 -25.78 19.92
CA ASP A 126 -0.33 -27.15 20.40
C ASP A 126 1.15 -27.53 20.59
N GLY A 127 1.50 -28.03 21.77
CA GLY A 127 2.72 -28.83 22.01
C GLY A 127 4.07 -28.13 22.20
N ALA A 128 4.34 -27.72 23.46
CA ALA A 128 5.64 -27.85 24.16
C ALA A 128 6.85 -26.96 23.80
N ALA A 129 7.01 -25.83 24.51
CA ALA A 129 8.13 -25.61 25.46
C ALA A 129 8.12 -24.18 26.04
N ASN A 130 7.89 -24.14 27.36
CA ASN A 130 8.06 -23.06 28.31
C ASN A 130 9.18 -22.03 27.99
N ARG A 131 8.82 -20.74 27.79
CA ARG A 131 9.54 -19.59 28.37
C ARG A 131 8.71 -18.30 28.34
N LYS A 132 8.52 -17.73 29.53
CA LYS A 132 7.90 -16.44 29.86
C LYS A 132 8.42 -15.28 28.98
N GLY A 133 7.53 -14.41 28.52
CA GLY A 133 7.92 -13.09 28.00
C GLY A 133 6.84 -12.33 27.25
N ILE A 134 5.94 -11.69 28.01
CA ILE A 134 5.27 -10.39 27.77
C ILE A 134 4.93 -10.02 26.32
N VAL A 135 3.62 -9.97 26.09
CA VAL A 135 2.87 -9.27 25.03
C VAL A 135 3.52 -7.92 24.68
N ASN A 136 3.88 -7.72 23.41
CA ASN A 136 3.96 -6.38 22.86
C ASN A 136 3.21 -6.30 21.53
N ARG A 137 2.00 -5.78 21.64
CA ARG A 137 1.16 -5.21 20.58
C ARG A 137 1.87 -3.96 20.08
N SER A 138 2.32 -3.94 18.83
CA SER A 138 2.90 -2.74 18.23
C SER A 138 2.44 -2.58 16.79
N PHE A 139 1.50 -1.65 16.68
CA PHE A 139 1.06 -0.93 15.50
C PHE A 139 2.27 -0.43 14.70
N TRP A 140 2.24 -0.61 13.38
CA TRP A 140 3.18 0.05 12.47
C TRP A 140 2.56 1.38 12.03
N ASN A 141 2.96 2.46 12.69
CA ASN A 141 2.89 3.81 12.13
C ASN A 141 4.27 4.17 11.59
N GLY A 142 4.31 4.67 10.36
CA GLY A 142 5.55 5.00 9.66
C GLY A 142 6.22 6.26 10.22
N VAL A 143 7.54 6.17 10.42
CA VAL A 143 8.51 7.26 10.21
C VAL A 143 9.78 6.61 9.68
N GLU A 144 10.16 6.97 8.46
CA GLU A 144 11.44 6.58 7.85
C GLU A 144 12.59 7.31 8.57
N ALA A 145 13.54 6.54 9.10
CA ALA A 145 14.83 7.06 9.53
C ALA A 145 15.94 6.27 8.84
N ASN A 146 16.51 6.89 7.80
CA ASN A 146 17.73 6.46 7.12
C ASN A 146 18.87 6.26 8.13
N THR A 147 19.31 5.01 8.32
CA THR A 147 20.66 4.70 8.80
C THR A 147 21.22 3.51 8.02
N HIS A 148 22.32 3.75 7.29
CA HIS A 148 23.14 2.72 6.69
C HIS A 148 23.76 1.83 7.78
N GLY A 149 23.29 0.58 7.87
CA GLY A 149 23.89 -0.48 8.67
C GLY A 149 23.86 -1.81 7.90
N LYS A 150 25.02 -2.44 7.71
CA LYS A 150 25.23 -3.72 7.00
C LYS A 150 24.18 -4.76 7.38
N GLY A 151 23.40 -5.21 6.40
CA GLY A 151 22.36 -6.21 6.55
C GLY A 151 22.93 -7.56 6.98
N VAL A 152 22.68 -7.90 8.25
CA VAL A 152 22.57 -9.29 8.69
C VAL A 152 21.17 -9.73 8.33
N SER A 153 21.10 -10.80 7.55
CA SER A 153 19.91 -11.46 7.02
C SER A 153 18.77 -11.47 8.02
N ARG A 154 17.66 -10.85 7.62
CA ARG A 154 16.36 -10.98 8.28
C ARG A 154 15.80 -12.35 7.92
N ASP A 155 16.42 -13.42 8.43
CA ASP A 155 15.81 -14.76 8.53
C ASP A 155 14.76 -14.70 9.64
N ARG A 156 13.68 -14.02 9.32
CA ARG A 156 12.37 -14.30 9.85
C ARG A 156 11.59 -14.72 8.62
N GLU A 157 11.88 -15.94 8.17
CA GLU A 157 11.10 -16.63 7.14
C GLU A 157 9.64 -16.47 7.56
N THR A 158 8.98 -15.66 6.74
CA THR A 158 7.56 -15.39 6.72
C THR A 158 6.78 -16.68 6.90
N GLU A 159 5.70 -16.63 7.68
CA GLU A 159 4.62 -17.62 7.61
C GLU A 159 4.47 -18.15 6.18
N ASP A 160 4.49 -19.47 6.04
CA ASP A 160 4.43 -20.23 4.80
C ASP A 160 3.30 -19.73 3.88
N SER A 161 3.61 -18.71 3.07
CA SER A 161 2.69 -18.13 2.09
C SER A 161 2.55 -19.11 0.93
N TRP A 162 1.64 -20.06 1.06
CA TRP A 162 1.28 -21.03 0.01
C TRP A 162 0.76 -20.37 -1.27
N TYR A 163 0.48 -19.07 -1.23
CA TYR A 163 0.05 -18.26 -2.37
C TYR A 163 1.05 -18.28 -3.54
N GLU A 164 2.36 -18.40 -3.28
CA GLU A 164 3.35 -18.51 -4.36
C GLU A 164 3.17 -19.81 -5.18
N GLU A 165 2.69 -20.88 -4.54
CA GLU A 165 2.47 -22.16 -5.21
C GLU A 165 1.29 -22.11 -6.19
N LEU A 166 0.34 -21.19 -6.01
CA LEU A 166 -0.78 -20.99 -6.93
C LEU A 166 -0.32 -20.62 -8.34
N GLY A 167 0.85 -19.96 -8.46
CA GLY A 167 1.46 -19.62 -9.74
C GLY A 167 1.94 -20.83 -10.55
N HIS A 168 1.83 -22.05 -10.04
CA HIS A 168 2.08 -23.29 -10.78
C HIS A 168 0.82 -23.89 -11.42
N LEU A 169 -0.37 -23.40 -11.07
CA LEU A 169 -1.63 -23.89 -11.63
C LEU A 169 -1.96 -23.20 -12.96
N ARG A 170 -2.31 -23.97 -13.99
CA ARG A 170 -2.91 -23.37 -15.19
C ARG A 170 -4.29 -22.78 -14.91
N LEU A 171 -4.68 -21.83 -15.77
CA LEU A 171 -5.92 -21.07 -15.65
C LEU A 171 -7.18 -21.93 -15.43
N PRO A 172 -7.39 -23.09 -16.11
CA PRO A 172 -8.58 -23.91 -15.90
C PRO A 172 -8.69 -24.49 -14.48
N LEU A 173 -7.57 -24.97 -13.91
CA LEU A 173 -7.55 -25.52 -12.55
C LEU A 173 -7.67 -24.39 -11.52
N PHE A 174 -7.03 -23.25 -11.77
CA PHE A 174 -7.17 -22.06 -10.92
C PHE A 174 -8.62 -21.55 -10.89
N LYS A 175 -9.31 -21.46 -12.03
CA LYS A 175 -10.74 -21.12 -12.11
C LYS A 175 -11.60 -22.04 -11.24
N ARG A 176 -11.39 -23.35 -11.34
CA ARG A 176 -12.12 -24.35 -10.53
C ARG A 176 -11.84 -24.19 -9.04
N LEU A 177 -10.58 -23.92 -8.66
CA LEU A 177 -10.20 -23.67 -7.28
C LEU A 177 -10.91 -22.44 -6.71
N ILE A 178 -10.88 -21.30 -7.41
CA ILE A 178 -11.56 -20.07 -6.97
C ILE A 178 -13.08 -20.28 -6.86
N LEU A 179 -13.69 -21.02 -7.79
CA LEU A 179 -15.12 -21.36 -7.71
C LEU A 179 -15.44 -22.22 -6.49
N ALA A 180 -14.62 -23.24 -6.18
CA ALA A 180 -14.80 -24.05 -4.99
C ALA A 180 -14.63 -23.21 -3.70
N MET A 181 -13.63 -22.32 -3.68
CA MET A 181 -13.41 -21.40 -2.57
C MET A 181 -14.61 -20.48 -2.31
N LYS A 182 -15.21 -19.94 -3.38
CA LYS A 182 -16.44 -19.15 -3.29
C LYS A 182 -17.63 -19.97 -2.79
N GLY A 183 -17.73 -21.23 -3.23
CA GLY A 183 -18.77 -22.16 -2.77
C GLY A 183 -18.70 -22.46 -1.26
N GLN A 184 -17.50 -22.48 -0.69
CA GLN A 184 -17.27 -22.70 0.75
C GLN A 184 -17.40 -21.43 1.61
N ARG A 185 -17.77 -20.28 1.03
CA ARG A 185 -17.88 -18.97 1.71
C ARG A 185 -16.62 -18.58 2.48
N LEU A 186 -15.46 -18.82 1.87
CA LEU A 186 -14.19 -18.29 2.35
C LEU A 186 -14.23 -16.77 2.48
N ASN A 187 -13.43 -16.25 3.42
CA ASN A 187 -13.25 -14.82 3.59
C ASN A 187 -12.79 -14.18 2.28
N PRO A 188 -13.46 -13.09 1.82
CA PRO A 188 -13.12 -12.42 0.57
C PRO A 188 -11.65 -12.00 0.50
N GLU A 189 -11.00 -11.67 1.63
CA GLU A 189 -9.58 -11.29 1.65
C GLU A 189 -8.66 -12.43 1.20
N VAL A 190 -8.96 -13.68 1.56
CA VAL A 190 -8.16 -14.85 1.14
C VAL A 190 -8.28 -15.05 -0.37
N ILE A 191 -9.50 -14.93 -0.90
CA ILE A 191 -9.77 -15.04 -2.34
C ILE A 191 -9.05 -13.93 -3.10
N GLU A 192 -9.14 -12.69 -2.61
CA GLU A 192 -8.45 -11.54 -3.21
C GLU A 192 -6.93 -11.74 -3.22
N ASN A 193 -6.34 -12.22 -2.12
CA ASN A 193 -4.90 -12.51 -2.06
C ASN A 193 -4.49 -13.60 -3.06
N CYS A 194 -5.29 -14.67 -3.21
CA CYS A 194 -5.05 -15.70 -4.23
C CYS A 194 -5.03 -15.10 -5.63
N LEU A 195 -6.01 -14.25 -5.94
CA LEU A 195 -6.15 -13.58 -7.23
C LEU A 195 -4.98 -12.63 -7.51
N ILE A 196 -4.57 -11.83 -6.52
CA ILE A 196 -3.45 -10.89 -6.63
C ILE A 196 -2.12 -11.63 -6.83
N CYS A 197 -1.86 -12.68 -6.05
CA CYS A 197 -0.64 -13.47 -6.20
C CYS A 197 -0.59 -14.18 -7.55
N TYR A 198 -1.73 -14.68 -8.04
CA TYR A 198 -1.83 -15.25 -9.38
C TYR A 198 -1.57 -14.19 -10.47
N ALA A 199 -2.18 -13.00 -10.34
CA ALA A 199 -1.95 -11.87 -11.23
C ALA A 199 -0.46 -11.51 -11.33
N GLN A 200 0.19 -11.35 -10.18
CA GLN A 200 1.59 -10.94 -10.05
C GLN A 200 2.58 -11.91 -10.72
N ARG A 201 2.18 -13.16 -10.93
CA ARG A 201 2.98 -14.17 -11.63
C ARG A 201 2.90 -14.04 -13.15
N TYR A 202 1.71 -13.78 -13.67
CA TYR A 202 1.42 -13.88 -15.11
C TYR A 202 1.31 -12.54 -15.83
N ILE A 203 1.06 -11.45 -15.10
CA ILE A 203 0.92 -10.10 -15.65
C ILE A 203 2.19 -9.29 -15.35
N PRO A 204 2.98 -8.91 -16.37
CA PRO A 204 4.20 -8.13 -16.18
C PRO A 204 3.93 -6.76 -15.53
N GLY A 205 4.87 -6.30 -14.71
CA GLY A 205 4.82 -4.94 -14.12
C GLY A 205 4.01 -4.80 -12.82
N LEU A 206 3.31 -5.84 -12.37
CA LEU A 206 2.60 -5.83 -11.08
C LEU A 206 3.52 -6.01 -9.87
N SER A 207 4.64 -6.72 -10.04
CA SER A 207 5.59 -7.02 -8.98
C SER A 207 6.78 -6.06 -8.98
N ARG A 208 7.12 -5.47 -7.82
CA ARG A 208 8.38 -4.70 -7.61
C ARG A 208 9.62 -5.59 -7.51
N SER A 209 9.46 -6.91 -7.45
CA SER A 209 10.58 -7.83 -7.32
C SER A 209 11.41 -7.79 -8.60
N ASN A 210 12.66 -7.32 -8.50
CA ASN A 210 13.68 -7.32 -9.57
C ASN A 210 14.04 -8.73 -10.08
N ARG A 211 13.36 -9.78 -9.62
CA ARG A 211 13.42 -11.11 -10.22
C ARG A 211 12.62 -11.06 -11.52
N LYS A 212 13.30 -10.68 -12.61
CA LYS A 212 12.77 -10.85 -13.97
C LYS A 212 12.24 -12.29 -14.08
N PRO A 213 10.94 -12.51 -14.31
CA PRO A 213 10.46 -13.84 -14.66
C PRO A 213 11.24 -14.29 -15.90
N SER A 214 11.71 -15.53 -15.90
CA SER A 214 12.35 -16.12 -17.08
C SER A 214 11.37 -15.99 -18.25
N SER A 215 11.84 -15.43 -19.38
CA SER A 215 11.02 -15.05 -20.54
C SER A 215 10.20 -16.20 -21.14
N SER A 216 10.50 -17.46 -20.80
CA SER A 216 9.77 -18.65 -21.19
C SER A 216 8.50 -18.94 -20.38
N SER A 217 8.20 -18.14 -19.36
CA SER A 217 7.06 -18.35 -18.44
C SER A 217 5.95 -17.29 -18.55
N ILE A 218 6.14 -16.28 -19.40
CA ILE A 218 5.15 -15.22 -19.60
C ILE A 218 4.17 -15.71 -20.69
N PRO A 219 2.86 -15.77 -20.40
CA PRO A 219 1.84 -16.14 -21.37
C PRO A 219 1.80 -15.18 -22.57
N ASP A 220 1.20 -15.59 -23.68
CA ASP A 220 0.94 -14.66 -24.78
C ASP A 220 -0.06 -13.55 -24.37
N GLU A 221 -0.16 -12.47 -25.14
CA GLU A 221 -1.03 -11.33 -24.79
C GLU A 221 -2.51 -11.71 -24.68
N ASN A 222 -2.99 -12.69 -25.46
CA ASN A 222 -4.38 -13.15 -25.39
C ASN A 222 -4.63 -13.96 -24.11
N GLU A 223 -3.69 -14.82 -23.71
CA GLU A 223 -3.74 -15.59 -22.48
C GLU A 223 -3.59 -14.66 -21.26
N GLN A 224 -2.72 -13.64 -21.32
CA GLN A 224 -2.65 -12.60 -20.29
C GLN A 224 -3.97 -11.85 -20.15
N ARG A 225 -4.62 -11.50 -21.27
CA ARG A 225 -5.94 -10.87 -21.25
C ARG A 225 -6.98 -11.78 -20.62
N GLU A 226 -7.03 -13.07 -20.98
CA GLU A 226 -7.98 -14.03 -20.40
C GLU A 226 -7.75 -14.18 -18.88
N ILE A 227 -6.49 -14.27 -18.45
CA ILE A 227 -6.11 -14.32 -17.03
C ILE A 227 -6.59 -13.06 -16.32
N LEU A 228 -6.28 -11.88 -16.85
CA LEU A 228 -6.67 -10.59 -16.28
C LEU A 228 -8.19 -10.46 -16.14
N GLU A 229 -8.95 -10.78 -17.20
CA GLU A 229 -10.41 -10.72 -17.17
C GLU A 229 -11.01 -11.72 -16.18
N THR A 230 -10.45 -12.93 -16.11
CA THR A 230 -10.85 -13.94 -15.13
C THR A 230 -10.62 -13.45 -13.72
N ILE A 231 -9.47 -12.83 -13.46
CA ILE A 231 -9.11 -12.31 -12.14
C ILE A 231 -10.11 -11.23 -11.72
N VAL A 232 -10.35 -10.25 -12.60
CA VAL A 232 -11.27 -9.13 -12.31
C VAL A 232 -12.70 -9.61 -12.11
N ALA A 233 -13.18 -10.54 -12.94
CA ALA A 233 -14.50 -11.15 -12.77
C ALA A 233 -14.67 -11.89 -11.43
N ASN A 234 -13.55 -12.27 -10.80
CA ASN A 234 -13.56 -12.99 -9.54
C ASN A 234 -13.22 -12.17 -8.30
N LEU A 235 -12.76 -10.92 -8.45
CA LEU A 235 -12.43 -10.03 -7.34
C LEU A 235 -13.65 -9.76 -6.44
N PRO A 236 -13.49 -9.79 -5.10
CA PRO A 236 -14.56 -9.39 -4.18
C PRO A 236 -14.91 -7.91 -4.34
N ALA A 237 -16.20 -7.59 -4.21
CA ALA A 237 -16.71 -6.22 -4.34
C ALA A 237 -16.41 -5.33 -3.13
N ASP A 238 -16.28 -5.91 -1.93
CA ASP A 238 -16.16 -5.18 -0.68
C ASP A 238 -14.77 -4.53 -0.48
N LYS A 239 -14.71 -3.49 0.36
CA LYS A 239 -13.45 -2.83 0.73
C LYS A 239 -12.59 -3.77 1.59
N SER A 240 -11.36 -3.99 1.19
CA SER A 240 -10.43 -4.88 1.91
C SER A 240 -9.75 -4.12 3.06
N SER A 241 -9.59 -4.76 4.23
CA SER A 241 -9.08 -4.09 5.44
C SER A 241 -7.56 -3.82 5.38
N ARG A 242 -6.82 -4.55 4.54
CA ARG A 242 -5.34 -4.52 4.44
C ARG A 242 -4.85 -3.98 3.10
N ALA A 243 -4.78 -2.66 2.98
CA ALA A 243 -5.36 -2.08 1.77
C ALA A 243 -4.38 -1.27 0.89
N SER A 244 -3.28 -0.71 1.43
CA SER A 244 -2.35 0.11 0.64
C SER A 244 -1.56 -0.68 -0.44
N SER A 245 -1.07 -1.90 -0.14
CA SER A 245 -0.33 -2.71 -1.13
C SER A 245 -1.22 -3.24 -2.25
N THR A 246 -2.50 -3.49 -1.94
CA THR A 246 -3.49 -4.01 -2.88
C THR A 246 -3.91 -2.94 -3.89
N THR A 247 -4.15 -1.70 -3.43
CA THR A 247 -4.52 -0.57 -4.29
C THR A 247 -3.53 -0.36 -5.43
N ARG A 248 -2.23 -0.39 -5.12
CA ARG A 248 -1.19 -0.26 -6.13
C ARG A 248 -1.20 -1.39 -7.17
N VAL A 249 -1.50 -2.62 -6.75
CA VAL A 249 -1.63 -3.75 -7.69
C VAL A 249 -2.87 -3.57 -8.57
N LEU A 250 -3.98 -3.06 -8.04
CA LEU A 250 -5.17 -2.77 -8.84
C LEU A 250 -4.91 -1.70 -9.92
N PHE A 251 -4.18 -0.63 -9.59
CA PHE A 251 -3.74 0.34 -10.61
C PHE A 251 -2.80 -0.29 -11.65
N GLY A 252 -1.91 -1.19 -11.22
CA GLY A 252 -1.10 -1.99 -12.14
C GLY A 252 -1.93 -2.88 -13.06
N LEU A 253 -2.98 -3.51 -12.53
CA LEU A 253 -3.93 -4.32 -13.29
C LEU A 253 -4.71 -3.47 -14.29
N LEU A 254 -5.15 -2.27 -13.89
CA LEU A 254 -5.84 -1.34 -14.78
C LEU A 254 -4.94 -0.87 -15.92
N ARG A 255 -3.68 -0.56 -15.62
CA ARG A 255 -2.68 -0.27 -16.65
C ARG A 255 -2.48 -1.46 -17.61
N ALA A 256 -2.38 -2.67 -17.09
CA ALA A 256 -2.28 -3.87 -17.92
C ALA A 256 -3.54 -4.10 -18.76
N ALA A 257 -4.72 -3.85 -18.20
CA ALA A 257 -6.00 -3.95 -18.90
C ALA A 257 -6.09 -2.97 -20.08
N ASN A 258 -5.56 -1.76 -19.92
CA ASN A 258 -5.49 -0.76 -20.99
C ASN A 258 -4.49 -1.17 -22.09
N ILE A 259 -3.33 -1.72 -21.72
CA ILE A 259 -2.29 -2.17 -22.67
C ILE A 259 -2.78 -3.39 -23.48
N LEU A 260 -3.44 -4.34 -22.82
CA LEU A 260 -3.93 -5.58 -23.43
C LEU A 260 -5.30 -5.43 -24.11
N GLU A 261 -5.85 -4.20 -24.16
CA GLU A 261 -7.18 -3.91 -24.68
C GLU A 261 -8.26 -4.85 -24.14
N ALA A 262 -8.30 -5.01 -22.81
CA ALA A 262 -9.28 -5.85 -22.14
C ALA A 262 -10.71 -5.29 -22.30
N SER A 263 -11.70 -6.17 -22.09
CA SER A 263 -13.12 -5.81 -22.18
C SER A 263 -13.49 -4.60 -21.30
N GLU A 264 -14.46 -3.81 -21.75
CA GLU A 264 -14.98 -2.67 -20.99
C GLU A 264 -15.46 -3.08 -19.59
N ASN A 265 -16.10 -4.25 -19.46
CA ASN A 265 -16.53 -4.78 -18.17
C ASN A 265 -15.35 -5.00 -17.21
N CYS A 266 -14.21 -5.44 -17.73
CA CYS A 266 -13.00 -5.63 -16.94
C CYS A 266 -12.43 -4.28 -16.47
N ARG A 267 -12.29 -3.31 -17.38
CA ARG A 267 -11.81 -1.96 -17.05
C ARG A 267 -12.74 -1.27 -16.05
N SER A 268 -14.05 -1.23 -16.30
CA SER A 268 -15.03 -0.66 -15.37
C SER A 268 -15.09 -1.40 -14.04
N GLY A 269 -14.87 -2.72 -14.02
CA GLY A 269 -14.77 -3.50 -12.78
C GLY A 269 -13.58 -3.09 -11.92
N LEU A 270 -12.42 -2.89 -12.54
CA LEU A 270 -11.22 -2.38 -11.88
C LEU A 270 -11.40 -0.93 -11.41
N GLU A 271 -11.92 -0.05 -12.26
CA GLU A 271 -12.19 1.35 -11.91
C GLU A 271 -13.13 1.45 -10.69
N ARG A 272 -14.17 0.62 -10.64
CA ARG A 272 -15.09 0.55 -9.49
C ARG A 272 -14.40 0.05 -8.22
N LYS A 273 -13.60 -1.03 -8.33
CA LYS A 273 -12.87 -1.57 -7.18
C LYS A 273 -11.85 -0.56 -6.64
N ILE A 274 -11.10 0.09 -7.52
CA ILE A 274 -10.16 1.16 -7.13
C ILE A 274 -10.92 2.32 -6.49
N GLY A 275 -12.03 2.75 -7.09
CA GLY A 275 -12.90 3.80 -6.54
C GLY A 275 -13.37 3.49 -5.11
N SER A 276 -13.63 2.22 -4.78
CA SER A 276 -14.04 1.84 -3.43
C SER A 276 -12.96 2.05 -2.35
N GLN A 277 -11.69 2.13 -2.72
CA GLN A 277 -10.54 2.24 -1.80
C GLN A 277 -9.57 3.36 -2.20
N LEU A 278 -10.07 4.37 -2.90
CA LEU A 278 -9.29 5.46 -3.47
C LEU A 278 -8.52 6.25 -2.40
N GLU A 279 -9.02 6.29 -1.16
CA GLU A 279 -8.38 6.96 -0.02
C GLU A 279 -7.00 6.37 0.35
N GLN A 280 -6.65 5.20 -0.19
CA GLN A 280 -5.38 4.52 0.06
C GLN A 280 -4.40 4.63 -1.10
N ALA A 281 -4.82 5.26 -2.19
CA ALA A 281 -4.00 5.44 -3.38
C ALA A 281 -2.97 6.55 -3.15
N THR A 282 -1.84 6.43 -3.84
CA THR A 282 -0.80 7.47 -3.89
C THR A 282 -0.93 8.27 -5.18
N LEU A 283 -0.32 9.45 -5.20
CA LEU A 283 -0.28 10.29 -6.41
C LEU A 283 0.29 9.54 -7.61
N ASP A 284 1.38 8.78 -7.40
CA ASP A 284 2.02 7.96 -8.44
C ASP A 284 1.07 6.91 -9.04
N ASP A 285 0.12 6.39 -8.25
CA ASP A 285 -0.83 5.39 -8.74
C ASP A 285 -1.84 6.00 -9.73
N LEU A 286 -2.20 7.28 -9.55
CA LEU A 286 -3.14 8.01 -10.43
C LEU A 286 -2.50 8.46 -11.75
N LEU A 287 -1.17 8.49 -11.85
CA LEU A 287 -0.44 8.89 -13.05
C LEU A 287 -0.45 7.78 -14.13
N LEU A 288 -1.64 7.38 -14.55
CA LEU A 288 -1.87 6.38 -15.59
C LEU A 288 -1.57 6.97 -16.98
N PRO A 289 -0.61 6.41 -17.75
CA PRO A 289 -0.34 6.89 -19.10
C PRO A 289 -1.56 6.73 -20.02
N SER A 290 -1.78 7.70 -20.90
CA SER A 290 -2.77 7.57 -21.97
C SER A 290 -2.24 6.62 -23.05
N PHE A 291 -3.03 5.60 -23.41
CA PHE A 291 -2.73 4.66 -24.51
C PHE A 291 -3.66 4.86 -25.73
N SER A 292 -4.62 5.79 -25.65
CA SER A 292 -5.53 6.08 -26.75
C SER A 292 -4.87 7.00 -27.78
N HIS A 293 -4.94 6.61 -29.06
CA HIS A 293 -4.50 7.45 -30.17
C HIS A 293 -5.31 8.75 -30.35
N GLN A 294 -6.47 8.86 -29.69
CA GLN A 294 -7.35 10.03 -29.73
C GLN A 294 -7.08 11.03 -28.61
N ASN A 295 -6.43 10.61 -27.51
CA ASN A 295 -6.10 11.48 -26.39
C ASN A 295 -4.65 11.98 -26.52
N GLU A 296 -4.50 13.28 -26.76
CA GLU A 296 -3.19 13.95 -26.86
C GLU A 296 -2.54 14.21 -25.48
N THR A 297 -3.25 13.96 -24.39
CA THR A 297 -2.72 14.13 -23.03
C THR A 297 -1.76 13.00 -22.65
N LEU A 298 -0.76 13.31 -21.84
CA LEU A 298 0.22 12.35 -21.32
C LEU A 298 -0.44 11.31 -20.41
N TYR A 299 -1.45 11.73 -19.63
CA TYR A 299 -2.17 10.90 -18.67
C TYR A 299 -3.63 10.70 -19.06
N ASP A 300 -4.20 9.57 -18.64
CA ASP A 300 -5.62 9.25 -18.82
C ASP A 300 -6.48 9.90 -17.73
N VAL A 301 -6.80 11.17 -17.93
CA VAL A 301 -7.64 11.96 -17.03
C VAL A 301 -9.07 11.43 -16.97
N ASP A 302 -9.58 10.88 -18.08
CA ASP A 302 -10.96 10.38 -18.16
C ASP A 302 -11.12 9.13 -17.28
N CYS A 303 -10.08 8.29 -17.19
CA CYS A 303 -10.05 7.15 -16.27
C CYS A 303 -10.07 7.56 -14.80
N VAL A 304 -9.25 8.54 -14.41
CA VAL A 304 -9.25 9.05 -13.03
C VAL A 304 -10.60 9.70 -12.68
N GLU A 305 -11.22 10.39 -13.63
CA GLU A 305 -12.56 10.94 -13.45
C GLU A 305 -13.61 9.84 -13.16
N ARG A 306 -13.58 8.71 -13.89
CA ARG A 306 -14.48 7.57 -13.65
C ARG A 306 -14.23 6.91 -12.30
N ILE A 307 -12.96 6.72 -11.93
CA ILE A 307 -12.58 6.19 -10.61
C ILE A 307 -13.11 7.08 -9.48
N LEU A 308 -12.94 8.40 -9.62
CA LEU A 308 -13.47 9.37 -8.66
C LEU A 308 -15.00 9.30 -8.59
N GLY A 309 -15.67 9.20 -9.74
CA GLY A 309 -17.12 9.01 -9.80
C GLY A 309 -17.58 7.79 -9.00
N HIS A 310 -16.90 6.64 -9.15
CA HIS A 310 -17.20 5.44 -8.37
C HIS A 310 -16.96 5.60 -6.86
N PHE A 311 -15.91 6.33 -6.45
CA PHE A 311 -15.68 6.66 -5.04
C PHE A 311 -16.85 7.45 -4.46
N LEU A 312 -17.32 8.48 -5.19
CA LEU A 312 -18.41 9.35 -4.75
C LEU A 312 -19.77 8.62 -4.73
N SER A 313 -20.09 7.82 -5.74
CA SER A 313 -21.31 7.00 -5.73
C SER A 313 -21.32 6.01 -4.56
N GLY A 314 -20.17 5.39 -4.26
CA GLY A 314 -20.04 4.51 -3.09
C GLY A 314 -20.29 5.24 -1.77
N LEU A 315 -20.00 6.54 -1.67
CA LEU A 315 -20.29 7.36 -0.50
C LEU A 315 -21.79 7.59 -0.30
N GLU A 316 -22.52 7.83 -1.39
CA GLU A 316 -23.95 8.06 -1.41
C GLU A 316 -24.74 6.79 -1.05
N ASP A 317 -24.35 5.64 -1.62
CA ASP A 317 -24.98 4.34 -1.33
C ASP A 317 -24.87 3.95 0.15
N GLN A 318 -23.72 4.25 0.78
CA GLN A 318 -23.52 4.03 2.21
C GLN A 318 -24.38 4.96 3.07
N SER A 319 -24.65 6.18 2.60
CA SER A 319 -25.53 7.14 3.28
C SER A 319 -27.02 6.76 3.18
N ALA A 320 -27.44 6.14 2.08
CA ALA A 320 -28.83 5.73 1.87
C ALA A 320 -29.20 4.47 2.66
N ASN A 321 -28.25 3.55 2.85
CA ASN A 321 -28.47 2.30 3.59
C ASN A 321 -28.17 2.39 5.10
N GLY A 322 -27.51 3.46 5.57
CA GLY A 322 -27.11 3.68 6.96
C GLY A 322 -28.15 4.37 7.86
N GLY A 323 -29.45 4.17 7.61
CA GLY A 323 -30.56 4.86 8.31
C GLY A 323 -30.82 4.46 9.76
N VAL A 324 -29.86 3.86 10.47
CA VAL A 324 -29.98 3.54 11.90
C VAL A 324 -28.74 4.07 12.61
N GLU A 325 -28.91 5.18 13.32
CA GLU A 325 -28.05 5.71 14.41
C GLU A 325 -26.59 5.25 14.35
N GLY A 326 -25.85 5.77 13.36
CA GLY A 326 -24.42 5.46 13.19
C GLY A 326 -23.57 6.18 14.23
N ASP A 327 -22.83 5.39 15.01
CA ASP A 327 -21.70 5.77 15.85
C ASP A 327 -20.90 6.95 15.26
N GLU A 328 -20.56 7.98 16.06
CA GLU A 328 -19.80 9.16 15.62
C GLU A 328 -18.51 8.79 14.86
N ASP A 329 -17.91 7.64 15.22
CA ASP A 329 -16.70 7.08 14.62
C ASP A 329 -16.84 6.77 13.12
N THR A 330 -18.01 6.32 12.66
CA THR A 330 -18.22 5.93 11.24
C THR A 330 -18.32 7.17 10.35
N ASN A 331 -19.03 8.20 10.82
CA ASN A 331 -19.17 9.45 10.08
C ASN A 331 -17.85 10.26 10.07
N SER A 332 -17.08 10.20 11.15
CA SER A 332 -15.74 10.76 11.24
C SER A 332 -14.77 10.10 10.25
N SER A 333 -14.72 8.76 10.23
CA SER A 333 -13.89 8.00 9.28
C SER A 333 -14.23 8.35 7.83
N ARG A 334 -15.53 8.43 7.50
CA ARG A 334 -16.00 8.84 6.17
C ARG A 334 -15.53 10.23 5.77
N SER A 335 -15.64 11.20 6.68
CA SER A 335 -15.13 12.57 6.44
C SER A 335 -13.63 12.57 6.19
N THR A 336 -12.85 11.76 6.93
CA THR A 336 -11.40 11.67 6.71
C THR A 336 -11.04 11.07 5.35
N SER A 337 -11.74 10.02 4.89
CA SER A 337 -11.50 9.42 3.58
C SER A 337 -11.77 10.42 2.44
N VAL A 338 -12.88 11.16 2.52
CA VAL A 338 -13.23 12.18 1.51
C VAL A 338 -12.20 13.31 1.48
N MET A 339 -11.68 13.74 2.62
CA MET A 339 -10.60 14.74 2.70
C MET A 339 -9.27 14.22 2.15
N LEU A 340 -8.92 12.95 2.39
CA LEU A 340 -7.71 12.33 1.83
C LEU A 340 -7.79 12.26 0.30
N VAL A 341 -8.93 11.84 -0.24
CA VAL A 341 -9.17 11.85 -1.70
C VAL A 341 -9.13 13.27 -2.25
N GLY A 342 -9.70 14.26 -1.54
CA GLY A 342 -9.61 15.68 -1.93
C GLY A 342 -8.17 16.14 -2.13
N LYS A 343 -7.29 15.88 -1.15
CA LYS A 343 -5.85 16.19 -1.25
C LYS A 343 -5.16 15.44 -2.39
N LEU A 344 -5.52 14.17 -2.60
CA LEU A 344 -4.97 13.34 -3.67
C LEU A 344 -5.31 13.90 -5.06
N ILE A 345 -6.57 14.29 -5.27
CA ILE A 345 -7.05 14.88 -6.53
C ILE A 345 -6.44 16.26 -6.76
N ASP A 346 -6.29 17.10 -5.73
CA ASP A 346 -5.60 18.40 -5.87
C ASP A 346 -4.11 18.22 -6.21
N GLY A 347 -3.46 17.19 -5.65
CA GLY A 347 -2.12 16.78 -6.04
C GLY A 347 -2.06 16.33 -7.51
N TYR A 348 -3.00 15.49 -7.93
CA TYR A 348 -3.10 15.01 -9.30
C TYR A 348 -3.37 16.14 -10.29
N LEU A 349 -4.32 17.04 -10.00
CA LEU A 349 -4.60 18.25 -10.78
C LEU A 349 -3.34 19.08 -10.98
N SER A 350 -2.53 19.25 -9.93
CA SER A 350 -1.27 20.00 -10.02
C SER A 350 -0.25 19.33 -10.96
N GLU A 351 -0.16 18.01 -10.99
CA GLU A 351 0.77 17.27 -11.87
C GLU A 351 0.30 17.32 -13.32
N ILE A 352 -0.97 17.02 -13.60
CA ILE A 352 -1.50 17.02 -14.97
C ILE A 352 -1.56 18.44 -15.57
N SER A 353 -1.59 19.48 -14.73
CA SER A 353 -1.59 20.87 -15.18
C SER A 353 -0.34 21.30 -15.93
N VAL A 354 0.75 20.53 -15.83
CA VAL A 354 1.99 20.76 -16.57
C VAL A 354 1.87 20.32 -18.03
N ASP A 355 0.91 19.45 -18.35
CA ASP A 355 0.68 18.95 -19.71
C ASP A 355 -0.01 20.02 -20.58
N SER A 356 0.70 20.52 -21.59
CA SER A 356 0.21 21.52 -22.54
C SER A 356 -1.04 21.10 -23.33
N ASN A 357 -1.31 19.79 -23.43
CA ASN A 357 -2.47 19.27 -24.15
C ASN A 357 -3.72 19.15 -23.25
N LEU A 358 -3.61 19.47 -21.96
CA LEU A 358 -4.74 19.43 -21.04
C LEU A 358 -5.72 20.57 -21.32
N LYS A 359 -6.91 20.23 -21.79
CA LYS A 359 -7.97 21.21 -22.10
C LYS A 359 -8.57 21.84 -20.82
N PRO A 360 -8.91 23.15 -20.84
CA PRO A 360 -9.54 23.84 -19.71
C PRO A 360 -10.81 23.15 -19.19
N GLU A 361 -11.61 22.60 -20.09
CA GLU A 361 -12.86 21.91 -19.76
C GLU A 361 -12.63 20.67 -18.90
N LYS A 362 -11.63 19.84 -19.25
CA LYS A 362 -11.28 18.64 -18.47
C LYS A 362 -10.74 19.02 -17.10
N PHE A 363 -9.87 20.03 -17.03
CA PHE A 363 -9.35 20.55 -15.77
C PHE A 363 -10.48 21.03 -14.84
N CYS A 364 -11.36 21.90 -15.36
CA CYS A 364 -12.46 22.46 -14.56
C CYS A 364 -13.42 21.37 -14.09
N LYS A 365 -13.77 20.43 -14.96
CA LYS A 365 -14.68 19.32 -14.64
C LYS A 365 -14.17 18.50 -13.46
N LEU A 366 -12.89 18.10 -13.49
CA LEU A 366 -12.29 17.34 -12.39
C LEU A 366 -12.17 18.17 -11.11
N ALA A 367 -11.82 19.46 -11.21
CA ALA A 367 -11.72 20.37 -10.07
C ALA A 367 -13.04 20.50 -9.29
N VAL A 368 -14.18 20.59 -9.99
CA VAL A 368 -15.51 20.75 -9.38
C VAL A 368 -16.22 19.42 -9.07
N SER A 369 -15.61 18.27 -9.39
CA SER A 369 -16.23 16.95 -9.17
C SER A 369 -16.32 16.54 -7.70
N LEU A 370 -15.50 17.13 -6.84
CA LEU A 370 -15.47 16.80 -5.41
C LEU A 370 -16.52 17.60 -4.61
N PRO A 371 -17.11 17.00 -3.56
CA PRO A 371 -18.06 17.70 -2.70
C PRO A 371 -17.35 18.73 -1.80
N ASP A 372 -18.10 19.72 -1.29
CA ASP A 372 -17.56 20.83 -0.50
C ASP A 372 -16.75 20.41 0.73
N GLN A 373 -17.11 19.27 1.34
CA GLN A 373 -16.45 18.74 2.54
C GLN A 373 -15.09 18.10 2.24
N ALA A 374 -14.75 17.83 0.97
CA ALA A 374 -13.46 17.27 0.58
C ALA A 374 -12.31 18.27 0.77
N ARG A 375 -12.60 19.57 0.66
CA ARG A 375 -11.63 20.65 0.77
C ARG A 375 -11.98 21.57 1.93
N LEU A 376 -11.29 21.36 3.06
CA LEU A 376 -11.30 22.34 4.16
C LEU A 376 -10.51 23.60 3.78
N LEU A 377 -9.41 23.42 3.05
CA LEU A 377 -8.57 24.47 2.51
C LEU A 377 -8.35 24.19 1.02
N GLU A 378 -8.34 25.25 0.22
CA GLU A 378 -8.20 25.15 -1.25
C GLU A 378 -6.81 25.54 -1.77
N ASP A 379 -5.82 25.64 -0.89
CA ASP A 379 -4.44 25.97 -1.27
C ASP A 379 -3.86 24.99 -2.31
N GLY A 380 -4.22 23.71 -2.21
CA GLY A 380 -3.83 22.67 -3.16
C GLY A 380 -4.43 22.91 -4.55
N LEU A 381 -5.72 23.24 -4.60
CA LEU A 381 -6.42 23.60 -5.83
C LEU A 381 -5.89 24.91 -6.44
N TYR A 382 -5.62 25.92 -5.60
CA TYR A 382 -4.96 27.16 -6.02
C TYR A 382 -3.60 26.89 -6.67
N ARG A 383 -2.77 26.03 -6.05
CA ARG A 383 -1.49 25.63 -6.63
C ARG A 383 -1.68 24.97 -8.00
N ALA A 384 -2.67 24.08 -8.15
CA ALA A 384 -2.96 23.45 -9.43
C ALA A 384 -3.39 24.48 -10.49
N VAL A 385 -4.26 25.43 -10.14
CA VAL A 385 -4.65 26.54 -11.02
C VAL A 385 -3.44 27.39 -11.42
N ASP A 386 -2.58 27.76 -10.47
CA ASP A 386 -1.39 28.56 -10.76
C ASP A 386 -0.43 27.84 -11.72
N VAL A 387 -0.21 26.54 -11.51
CA VAL A 387 0.61 25.70 -12.40
C VAL A 387 -0.03 25.62 -13.78
N TYR A 388 -1.35 25.41 -13.86
CA TYR A 388 -2.08 25.35 -15.13
C TYR A 388 -1.92 26.64 -15.93
N LEU A 389 -2.16 27.80 -15.29
CA LEU A 389 -2.01 29.11 -15.93
C LEU A 389 -0.55 29.39 -16.34
N LYS A 390 0.43 28.82 -15.61
CA LYS A 390 1.85 28.90 -16.00
C LYS A 390 2.13 28.12 -17.28
N ALA A 391 1.62 26.90 -17.36
CA ALA A 391 1.88 25.96 -18.44
C ALA A 391 1.09 26.31 -19.71
N HIS A 392 -0.04 27.03 -19.57
CA HIS A 392 -0.94 27.38 -20.68
C HIS A 392 -1.09 28.89 -20.91
N PRO A 393 -0.02 29.65 -21.28
CA PRO A 393 -0.13 31.10 -21.54
C PRO A 393 -1.09 31.49 -22.68
N TRP A 394 -1.45 30.57 -23.57
CA TRP A 394 -2.24 30.80 -24.78
C TRP A 394 -3.77 30.72 -24.58
N ILE A 395 -4.24 30.41 -23.37
CA ILE A 395 -5.69 30.35 -23.11
C ILE A 395 -6.33 31.74 -23.15
N SER A 396 -7.59 31.80 -23.56
CA SER A 396 -8.36 33.04 -23.63
C SER A 396 -8.67 33.61 -22.24
N GLU A 397 -8.96 34.90 -22.17
CA GLU A 397 -9.35 35.56 -20.91
C GLU A 397 -10.61 34.92 -20.30
N ALA A 398 -11.60 34.56 -21.12
CA ALA A 398 -12.81 33.87 -20.67
C ALA A 398 -12.53 32.48 -20.08
N GLU A 399 -11.57 31.73 -20.64
CA GLU A 399 -11.15 30.44 -20.09
C GLU A 399 -10.39 30.62 -18.79
N ARG A 400 -9.54 31.63 -18.69
CA ARG A 400 -8.82 31.98 -17.48
C ARG A 400 -9.78 32.36 -16.35
N GLU A 401 -10.82 33.15 -16.64
CA GLU A 401 -11.88 33.44 -15.67
C GLU A 401 -12.61 32.16 -15.23
N ARG A 402 -12.93 31.26 -16.16
CA ARG A 402 -13.59 29.98 -15.87
C ARG A 402 -12.74 29.09 -14.96
N ILE A 403 -11.46 28.93 -15.27
CA ILE A 403 -10.51 28.14 -14.48
C ILE A 403 -10.34 28.77 -13.10
N CYS A 404 -10.22 30.10 -13.01
CA CYS A 404 -10.09 30.76 -11.71
C CYS A 404 -11.37 30.64 -10.87
N GLY A 405 -12.54 30.58 -11.52
CA GLY A 405 -13.84 30.47 -10.86
C GLY A 405 -14.14 29.11 -10.21
N VAL A 406 -13.28 28.10 -10.36
CA VAL A 406 -13.44 26.81 -9.67
C VAL A 406 -13.02 26.86 -8.20
N MET A 407 -12.33 27.92 -7.79
CA MET A 407 -11.83 28.09 -6.42
C MET A 407 -12.81 28.89 -5.55
N ASP A 408 -13.00 28.46 -4.31
CA ASP A 408 -13.58 29.23 -3.23
C ASP A 408 -12.50 30.00 -2.48
N TYR A 409 -12.35 31.29 -2.80
CA TYR A 409 -11.39 32.18 -2.18
C TYR A 409 -11.57 32.34 -0.66
N GLN A 410 -12.72 31.98 -0.09
CA GLN A 410 -12.94 31.99 1.36
C GLN A 410 -12.14 30.89 2.07
N LYS A 411 -11.87 29.77 1.37
CA LYS A 411 -11.17 28.59 1.90
C LYS A 411 -9.66 28.63 1.66
N LEU A 412 -9.12 29.74 1.15
CA LEU A 412 -7.68 29.93 1.01
C LEU A 412 -7.06 30.37 2.34
N THR A 413 -5.86 29.86 2.63
CA THR A 413 -5.06 30.39 3.75
C THR A 413 -4.57 31.81 3.46
N LEU A 414 -4.16 32.53 4.51
CA LEU A 414 -3.58 33.86 4.36
C LEU A 414 -2.34 33.84 3.45
N GLU A 415 -1.49 32.82 3.57
CA GLU A 415 -0.32 32.66 2.72
C GLU A 415 -0.71 32.48 1.24
N ALA A 416 -1.67 31.60 0.96
CA ALA A 416 -2.19 31.42 -0.39
C ALA A 416 -2.84 32.69 -0.94
N CYS A 417 -3.59 33.43 -0.12
CA CYS A 417 -4.17 34.72 -0.50
C CYS A 417 -3.08 35.75 -0.88
N THR A 418 -2.04 35.90 -0.07
CA THR A 418 -0.96 36.86 -0.37
C THR A 418 -0.22 36.52 -1.66
N HIS A 419 0.03 35.22 -1.90
CA HIS A 419 0.64 34.78 -3.15
C HIS A 419 -0.28 35.00 -4.35
N ALA A 420 -1.58 34.70 -4.22
CA ALA A 420 -2.57 34.93 -5.26
C ALA A 420 -2.74 36.43 -5.58
N ALA A 421 -2.70 37.31 -4.57
CA ALA A 421 -2.77 38.76 -4.76
C ALA A 421 -1.58 39.33 -5.56
N GLN A 422 -0.42 38.67 -5.50
CA GLN A 422 0.78 39.03 -6.25
C GLN A 422 0.88 38.31 -7.61
N ASN A 423 -0.09 37.47 -7.96
CA ASN A 423 -0.03 36.66 -9.15
C ASN A 423 -0.60 37.39 -10.38
N ASP A 424 0.29 37.94 -11.21
CA ASP A 424 -0.05 38.66 -12.44
C ASP A 424 -0.81 37.80 -13.49
N ARG A 425 -0.83 36.47 -13.32
CA ARG A 425 -1.53 35.55 -14.23
C ARG A 425 -3.02 35.42 -13.92
N LEU A 426 -3.48 35.87 -12.76
CA LEU A 426 -4.89 35.82 -12.38
C LEU A 426 -5.68 36.97 -13.02
N PRO A 427 -6.97 36.77 -13.37
CA PRO A 427 -7.82 37.84 -13.85
C PRO A 427 -8.11 38.83 -12.71
N LEU A 428 -8.31 40.11 -13.05
CA LEU A 428 -8.56 41.18 -12.06
C LEU A 428 -9.69 40.86 -11.10
N ARG A 429 -10.77 40.23 -11.59
CA ARG A 429 -11.90 39.80 -10.77
C ARG A 429 -11.49 38.84 -9.65
N ALA A 430 -10.64 37.86 -9.96
CA ALA A 430 -10.11 36.92 -8.97
C ALA A 430 -9.22 37.62 -7.95
N ILE A 431 -8.32 38.51 -8.39
CA ILE A 431 -7.43 39.26 -7.51
C ILE A 431 -8.23 40.12 -6.51
N VAL A 432 -9.28 40.80 -6.97
CA VAL A 432 -10.15 41.61 -6.10
C VAL A 432 -10.86 40.74 -5.06
N GLN A 433 -11.33 39.55 -5.44
CA GLN A 433 -11.95 38.60 -4.52
C GLN A 433 -10.95 38.09 -3.48
N VAL A 434 -9.75 37.70 -3.89
CA VAL A 434 -8.65 37.30 -2.99
C VAL A 434 -8.33 38.39 -1.99
N LEU A 435 -8.10 39.63 -2.45
CA LEU A 435 -7.78 40.77 -1.57
C LEU A 435 -8.91 41.07 -0.57
N PHE A 436 -10.16 40.93 -0.99
CA PHE A 436 -11.31 41.11 -0.10
C PHE A 436 -11.31 40.08 1.05
N PHE A 437 -11.07 38.80 0.73
CA PHE A 437 -11.00 37.74 1.75
C PHE A 437 -9.75 37.84 2.61
N GLU A 438 -8.60 38.21 2.05
CA GLU A 438 -7.37 38.49 2.78
C GLU A 438 -7.60 39.58 3.83
N GLN A 439 -8.18 40.72 3.44
CA GLN A 439 -8.53 41.80 4.37
C GLN A 439 -9.51 41.35 5.45
N ARG A 440 -10.48 40.51 5.10
CA ARG A 440 -11.46 39.97 6.05
C ARG A 440 -10.80 39.03 7.06
N GLN A 441 -9.93 38.13 6.63
CA GLN A 441 -9.17 37.23 7.50
C GLN A 441 -8.24 38.00 8.44
N LEU A 442 -7.51 39.00 7.93
CA LEU A 442 -6.66 39.89 8.74
C LEU A 442 -7.46 40.64 9.81
N ARG A 443 -8.62 41.20 9.47
CA ARG A 443 -9.51 41.86 10.45
C ARG A 443 -10.00 40.90 11.51
N HIS A 444 -10.40 39.67 11.13
CA HIS A 444 -10.82 38.65 12.10
C HIS A 444 -9.67 38.21 13.01
N ALA A 445 -8.46 38.03 12.47
CA ALA A 445 -7.27 37.71 13.26
C ALA A 445 -6.97 38.81 14.28
N ILE A 446 -6.93 40.08 13.84
CA ILE A 446 -6.70 41.23 14.72
C ILE A 446 -7.79 41.33 15.81
N ALA A 447 -9.07 41.20 15.44
CA ALA A 447 -10.17 41.22 16.40
C ALA A 447 -10.08 40.06 17.41
N GLY A 448 -9.71 38.87 16.95
CA GLY A 448 -9.47 37.70 17.80
C GLY A 448 -8.34 37.92 18.79
N THR A 449 -7.22 38.49 18.37
CA THR A 449 -6.09 38.83 19.24
C THR A 449 -6.46 39.91 20.25
N LEU A 450 -7.24 40.92 19.85
CA LEU A 450 -7.72 41.97 20.74
C LEU A 450 -8.70 41.44 21.80
N LEU A 451 -9.61 40.53 21.42
CA LEU A 451 -10.53 39.87 22.36
C LEU A 451 -9.79 38.90 23.30
N ALA A 452 -8.78 38.18 22.81
CA ALA A 452 -7.92 37.33 23.63
C ALA A 452 -7.07 38.14 24.62
N ALA A 453 -6.62 39.34 24.22
CA ALA A 453 -5.89 40.27 25.08
C ALA A 453 -6.79 41.00 26.10
N GLN A 454 -8.11 41.01 25.88
CA GLN A 454 -9.11 41.67 26.75
C GLN A 454 -9.73 40.73 27.80
N LEU A 455 -9.41 39.42 27.79
CA LEU A 455 -9.78 38.51 28.87
C LEU A 455 -8.68 38.53 29.96
N PRO A 456 -8.92 39.13 31.14
CA PRO A 456 -8.00 38.99 32.27
C PRO A 456 -8.02 37.53 32.72
N GLN A 457 -6.85 36.98 33.02
CA GLN A 457 -6.69 35.78 33.84
C GLN A 457 -7.39 36.00 35.19
N LEU A 458 -8.65 35.57 35.30
CA LEU A 458 -9.28 35.36 36.59
C LEU A 458 -9.14 33.88 36.92
N GLU A 459 -8.06 33.56 37.63
CA GLU A 459 -8.14 32.53 38.66
C GLU A 459 -9.24 32.95 39.64
N ILE A 460 -10.27 32.11 39.85
CA ILE A 460 -11.00 31.96 41.12
C ILE A 460 -11.69 30.59 41.03
N GLY A 461 -11.36 29.71 41.97
CA GLY A 461 -12.11 28.49 42.22
C GLY A 461 -13.47 28.79 42.83
N GLY A 462 -14.43 27.90 42.58
CA GLY A 462 -15.75 27.93 43.19
C GLY A 462 -16.64 26.85 42.60
N GLU A 463 -16.86 25.81 43.40
CA GLU A 463 -17.91 24.79 43.22
C GLU A 463 -19.29 25.47 43.20
N GLY A 464 -20.20 24.97 42.36
CA GLY A 464 -21.60 25.41 42.32
C GLY A 464 -22.35 24.83 41.13
N GLU A 465 -23.28 23.94 41.43
CA GLU A 465 -24.20 23.23 40.54
C GLU A 465 -25.34 24.12 39.99
N ASP A 466 -25.83 23.69 38.82
CA ASP A 466 -27.19 23.75 38.25
C ASP A 466 -27.77 25.01 37.55
N ASP A 467 -28.22 24.69 36.32
CA ASP A 467 -29.39 25.13 35.52
C ASP A 467 -29.50 26.57 34.97
N GLU A 468 -29.40 26.72 33.64
CA GLU A 468 -30.57 26.82 32.73
C GLU A 468 -30.17 27.07 31.24
N GLU A 469 -31.08 26.66 30.37
CA GLU A 469 -31.06 26.52 28.91
C GLU A 469 -30.61 27.75 28.08
N ALA A 470 -29.81 27.49 27.02
CA ALA A 470 -29.87 28.28 25.78
C ALA A 470 -29.20 27.56 24.59
N ALA A 471 -30.04 27.07 23.67
CA ALA A 471 -29.84 26.87 22.23
C ALA A 471 -28.42 26.54 21.71
N GLU A 472 -28.18 25.25 21.44
CA GLU A 472 -27.00 24.75 20.75
C GLU A 472 -26.88 25.28 19.31
N SER A 473 -25.78 25.98 19.04
CA SER A 473 -25.30 26.31 17.69
C SER A 473 -24.02 25.50 17.43
N PRO A 474 -23.84 24.82 16.29
CA PRO A 474 -22.69 23.93 16.04
C PRO A 474 -21.34 24.68 15.89
N ALA A 475 -21.33 26.01 15.99
CA ALA A 475 -20.14 26.85 15.84
C ALA A 475 -19.27 26.98 17.12
N GLN A 476 -19.79 26.60 18.30
CA GLN A 476 -19.06 26.77 19.57
C GLN A 476 -18.05 25.65 19.85
N GLY A 477 -18.32 24.41 19.43
CA GLY A 477 -17.39 23.28 19.61
C GLY A 477 -16.07 23.46 18.86
N ALA A 478 -16.14 23.99 17.62
CA ALA A 478 -14.95 24.33 16.81
C ALA A 478 -14.19 25.53 17.42
N SER A 479 -14.89 26.53 17.97
CA SER A 479 -14.26 27.70 18.60
C SER A 479 -13.48 27.34 19.88
N CYS A 480 -13.96 26.35 20.65
CA CYS A 480 -13.28 25.86 21.85
C CYS A 480 -12.06 24.98 21.53
N THR A 481 -12.14 24.13 20.51
CA THR A 481 -10.99 23.31 20.04
C THR A 481 -9.89 24.15 19.40
N TRP A 482 -10.24 25.15 18.57
CA TRP A 482 -9.26 26.11 18.05
C TRP A 482 -8.60 26.94 19.17
N ARG A 483 -9.36 27.38 20.17
CA ARG A 483 -8.80 28.09 21.35
C ARG A 483 -7.91 27.19 22.21
N ALA A 484 -8.17 25.90 22.28
CA ALA A 484 -7.29 24.94 22.95
C ALA A 484 -5.99 24.76 22.16
N ALA A 485 -6.06 24.55 20.84
CA ALA A 485 -4.90 24.37 19.97
C ALA A 485 -4.00 25.62 19.87
N VAL A 486 -4.59 26.82 19.91
CA VAL A 486 -3.84 28.09 19.93
C VAL A 486 -3.12 28.26 21.27
N ARG A 487 -3.75 27.93 22.40
CA ARG A 487 -3.10 27.95 23.72
C ARG A 487 -1.97 26.92 23.81
N GLU A 488 -2.19 25.73 23.28
CA GLU A 488 -1.17 24.67 23.26
C GLU A 488 0.02 25.06 22.36
N ASN A 489 -0.22 25.71 21.22
CA ASN A 489 0.87 26.27 20.39
C ASN A 489 1.64 27.39 21.09
N GLU A 490 0.96 28.28 21.82
CA GLU A 490 1.62 29.35 22.58
C GLU A 490 2.49 28.77 23.70
N VAL A 491 1.99 27.74 24.41
CA VAL A 491 2.74 27.00 25.43
C VAL A 491 3.96 26.30 24.82
N LEU A 492 3.80 25.62 23.67
CA LEU A 492 4.90 24.97 22.97
C LEU A 492 5.97 25.97 22.49
N ARG A 493 5.58 27.20 22.11
CA ARG A 493 6.53 28.26 21.76
C ARG A 493 7.32 28.75 22.98
N LEU A 494 6.64 28.99 24.09
CA LEU A 494 7.30 29.35 25.35
C LEU A 494 8.23 28.24 25.84
N ASP A 495 7.82 26.98 25.71
CA ASP A 495 8.64 25.82 26.04
C ASP A 495 9.83 25.69 25.09
N MET A 496 9.66 25.92 23.79
CA MET A 496 10.77 25.95 22.83
C MET A 496 11.78 27.07 23.13
N ASP A 497 11.33 28.25 23.54
CA ASP A 497 12.22 29.36 23.90
C ASP A 497 12.93 29.13 25.24
N SER A 498 12.25 28.48 26.20
CA SER A 498 12.84 27.96 27.43
C SER A 498 13.89 26.88 27.13
N MET A 499 13.58 25.92 26.24
CA MET A 499 14.54 24.90 25.81
C MET A 499 15.72 25.53 25.08
N ARG A 500 15.50 26.52 24.21
CA ARG A 500 16.55 27.26 23.51
C ARG A 500 17.50 27.96 24.49
N THR A 501 16.96 28.64 25.50
CA THR A 501 17.78 29.32 26.53
C THR A 501 18.54 28.30 27.38
N ARG A 502 17.92 27.19 27.74
CA ARG A 502 18.57 26.08 28.46
C ARG A 502 19.70 25.44 27.65
N VAL A 503 19.51 25.24 26.35
CA VAL A 503 20.55 24.74 25.43
C VAL A 503 21.71 25.71 25.34
N GLN A 504 21.45 27.02 25.18
CA GLN A 504 22.51 28.02 25.17
C GLN A 504 23.28 28.10 26.51
N GLU A 505 22.61 27.86 27.64
CA GLU A 505 23.26 27.79 28.95
C GLU A 505 24.14 26.55 29.07
N LEU A 506 23.63 25.38 28.67
CA LEU A 506 24.39 24.13 28.60
C LEU A 506 25.58 24.21 27.65
N GLU A 507 25.45 24.89 26.51
CA GLU A 507 26.55 25.13 25.58
C GLU A 507 27.64 26.02 26.21
N ARG A 508 27.25 27.02 27.01
CA ARG A 508 28.19 27.85 27.78
C ARG A 508 28.88 27.03 28.85
N GLU A 509 28.16 26.21 29.60
CA GLU A 509 28.71 25.30 30.62
C GLU A 509 29.63 24.24 30.02
N CYS A 510 29.28 23.68 28.87
CA CYS A 510 30.12 22.72 28.16
C CYS A 510 31.39 23.40 27.63
N SER A 511 31.29 24.67 27.20
CA SER A 511 32.42 25.48 26.76
C SER A 511 33.34 25.90 27.91
N THR A 512 32.81 26.17 29.11
CA THR A 512 33.63 26.45 30.31
C THR A 512 34.30 25.18 30.81
N MET A 513 33.58 24.04 30.80
CA MET A 513 34.14 22.74 31.17
C MET A 513 35.25 22.30 30.20
N LYS A 514 35.06 22.50 28.88
CA LYS A 514 36.09 22.23 27.86
C LYS A 514 37.35 23.10 28.07
N ARG A 515 37.18 24.39 28.42
CA ARG A 515 38.29 25.28 28.78
C ARG A 515 38.99 24.85 30.08
N ALA A 516 38.24 24.43 31.10
CA ALA A 516 38.79 23.94 32.35
C ALA A 516 39.57 22.62 32.15
N PHE A 517 39.03 21.70 31.33
CA PHE A 517 39.69 20.46 30.95
C PHE A 517 41.00 20.71 30.19
N ASN A 518 40.99 21.58 29.17
CA ASN A 518 42.20 21.94 28.43
C ASN A 518 43.23 22.64 29.33
N LYS A 519 42.79 23.43 30.31
CA LYS A 519 43.67 24.08 31.29
C LYS A 519 44.24 23.10 32.33
N ALA A 520 43.50 22.05 32.70
CA ALA A 520 43.96 20.98 33.59
C ALA A 520 44.92 20.02 32.87
N VAL A 521 44.67 19.72 31.59
CA VAL A 521 45.57 18.92 30.75
C VAL A 521 46.85 19.70 30.40
N GLY A 522 46.77 21.03 30.24
CA GLY A 522 47.92 21.90 29.99
C GLY A 522 48.78 22.26 31.21
N ARG A 523 48.46 21.75 32.41
CA ARG A 523 49.20 22.04 33.66
C ARG A 523 49.91 20.82 34.27
N GLY A 524 49.98 19.69 33.57
CA GLY A 524 50.93 18.60 33.83
C GLY A 524 52.14 18.77 32.93
N GLY A 525 53.26 19.23 33.51
CA GLY A 525 54.40 19.80 32.78
C GLY A 525 55.37 18.82 32.14
N ASP A 526 56.30 19.45 31.42
CA ASP A 526 57.67 19.05 31.12
C ASP A 526 58.27 18.02 32.11
N GLY A 527 58.85 16.93 31.58
CA GLY A 527 59.51 15.87 32.35
C GLY A 527 59.13 14.45 31.89
N GLY A 528 60.07 13.76 31.24
CA GLY A 528 59.86 12.49 30.55
C GLY A 528 59.66 11.23 31.41
N GLY A 529 59.47 10.10 30.71
CA GLY A 529 59.54 8.74 31.26
C GLY A 529 58.29 7.88 31.03
N GLU A 530 58.47 6.74 30.36
CA GLU A 530 57.49 5.68 30.14
C GLU A 530 56.85 5.14 31.43
N GLN A 531 55.52 4.98 31.45
CA GLN A 531 54.78 3.72 31.72
C GLN A 531 53.31 3.98 32.13
N GLY A 532 52.41 3.23 31.49
CA GLY A 532 51.43 2.42 32.22
C GLY A 532 50.17 3.08 32.81
N GLY A 533 49.09 3.07 32.03
CA GLY A 533 47.86 2.34 32.38
C GLY A 533 47.09 2.65 33.67
N GLY A 534 45.89 3.22 33.50
CA GLY A 534 44.81 3.27 34.49
C GLY A 534 44.27 4.70 34.61
N TRP A 535 43.20 5.08 33.92
CA TRP A 535 41.84 4.97 34.46
C TRP A 535 40.74 4.87 33.38
N ARG A 536 41.08 4.58 32.12
CA ARG A 536 40.12 4.50 31.00
C ARG A 536 39.36 3.15 30.88
N LYS A 537 38.94 2.55 32.00
CA LYS A 537 38.23 1.26 32.01
C LYS A 537 36.96 1.18 32.86
N ARG A 538 36.38 2.32 33.28
CA ARG A 538 35.12 2.29 34.07
C ARG A 538 33.93 3.09 33.56
N PHE A 539 34.04 3.82 32.45
CA PHE A 539 32.86 4.36 31.75
C PHE A 539 33.05 4.20 30.24
N GLY A 540 32.39 3.19 29.69
CA GLY A 540 32.47 2.78 28.28
C GLY A 540 31.68 3.69 27.36
N CYS A 541 32.20 4.89 27.08
CA CYS A 541 31.70 5.74 26.00
C CYS A 541 32.82 5.95 24.96
N LYS A 542 32.78 5.22 23.85
CA LYS A 542 33.55 5.54 22.64
C LYS A 542 32.66 6.40 21.74
N PHE A 543 32.72 7.72 21.89
CA PHE A 543 32.25 8.63 20.85
C PHE A 543 33.46 9.31 20.19
N LYS A 544 33.61 9.10 18.87
CA LYS A 544 34.39 9.99 18.02
C LYS A 544 33.57 11.26 17.86
N ALA A 545 33.99 12.36 18.48
CA ALA A 545 33.42 13.67 18.22
C ALA A 545 33.91 14.13 16.83
N GLN A 546 33.04 14.03 15.83
CA GLN A 546 33.18 14.74 14.56
C GLN A 546 32.59 16.13 14.77
N ILE A 547 33.43 17.16 14.70
CA ILE A 547 33.06 18.55 14.89
C ILE A 547 32.56 19.07 13.54
N CYS A 548 31.28 19.42 13.45
CA CYS A 548 30.73 20.23 12.36
C CYS A 548 30.59 21.66 12.88
N ASP A 549 31.46 22.56 12.41
CA ASP A 549 31.27 24.00 12.55
C ASP A 549 30.29 24.47 11.46
N SER A 550 29.16 25.03 11.87
CA SER A 550 28.23 25.74 10.98
C SER A 550 28.17 27.21 11.41
N HIS A 551 29.00 28.04 10.79
CA HIS A 551 28.78 29.49 10.76
C HIS A 551 27.81 29.82 9.61
N GLU A 552 26.69 30.45 9.93
CA GLU A 552 25.81 31.11 8.95
C GLU A 552 26.41 32.46 8.50
N PRO A 553 26.34 32.82 7.20
CA PRO A 553 26.74 34.15 6.74
C PRO A 553 25.55 35.13 6.76
N THR A 554 25.72 36.25 7.46
CA THR A 554 24.83 37.40 7.44
C THR A 554 25.08 38.24 6.17
N VAL A 555 24.08 38.35 5.29
CA VAL A 555 24.08 39.29 4.16
C VAL A 555 23.31 40.55 4.56
N ALA A 556 24.02 41.67 4.68
CA ALA A 556 23.44 43.01 4.77
C ALA A 556 23.87 43.83 3.55
N GLU A 557 22.89 44.50 2.92
CA GLU A 557 23.04 45.37 1.76
C GLU A 557 23.89 46.62 2.04
N ALA A 558 24.73 47.03 1.08
CA ALA A 558 24.99 48.45 0.82
C ALA A 558 25.46 48.71 -0.61
N ARG A 559 24.81 49.70 -1.23
CA ARG A 559 24.92 50.22 -2.60
C ARG A 559 26.26 50.94 -2.91
N LYS A 560 26.50 51.03 -4.24
CA LYS A 560 27.21 52.06 -5.03
C LYS A 560 28.75 51.99 -5.15
N GLY A 561 29.18 51.59 -6.35
CA GLY A 561 29.60 52.59 -7.36
C GLY A 561 31.10 52.72 -7.67
N ARG A 562 31.37 52.70 -8.99
CA ARG A 562 32.52 53.25 -9.75
C ARG A 562 33.85 52.46 -9.82
N SER A 563 34.02 51.87 -11.01
CA SER A 563 34.95 52.33 -12.07
C SER A 563 36.47 52.12 -11.91
N ARG A 564 36.98 51.37 -12.91
CA ARG A 564 38.21 51.55 -13.72
C ARG A 564 39.52 50.89 -13.30
N ARG A 565 40.02 50.16 -14.32
CA ARG A 565 41.36 50.14 -14.93
C ARG A 565 42.37 49.07 -14.47
N HIS A 566 42.67 48.21 -15.46
CA HIS A 566 43.99 47.80 -15.95
C HIS A 566 45.15 47.69 -14.94
N GLN A 567 45.69 46.49 -14.85
CA GLN A 567 46.92 46.16 -15.58
C GLN A 567 46.74 44.83 -16.30
#